data_AF-A0A2E9EB45-F1
#
_entry.id   AF-A0A2E9EB45-F1
#
_cell.length_a   1.000
_cell.length_b   1.000
_cell.length_c   1.000
_cell.angle_alpha   90.00
_cell.angle_beta   90.00
_cell.angle_gamma   90.00
#
_symmetry.space_group_name_H-M   'P 1'
#
loop_
_entity.id
_entity.type
_entity.pdbx_description
1 polymer ?
#
loop_
_entity_poly.entity_id
_entity_poly.type
_entity_poly.pdbx_seq_one_letter_code
_entity_poly.pdbx_strand_id
1 'polypeptide(L)' 'MLDKEGVNGPEDIACVGDENHLRGEIQRYEDAGVTDLNVAIMESEEGARARTLEFLGSLVA' A
#
# COMPACT_ATOMS: atom_id res chain seq x y z
N MET A 1 -16.45 -2.91 9.56
CA MET A 1 -16.75 -3.63 8.29
C MET A 1 -15.89 -4.89 8.23
N LEU A 2 -14.59 -4.77 8.53
CA LEU A 2 -13.64 -5.88 8.73
C LEU A 2 -14.16 -7.05 9.57
N ASP A 3 -14.80 -6.79 10.72
CA ASP A 3 -15.35 -7.85 11.60
C ASP A 3 -16.40 -8.76 10.94
N LYS A 4 -17.03 -8.28 9.85
CA LYS A 4 -18.05 -9.03 9.09
C LYS A 4 -17.46 -9.75 7.88
N GLU A 5 -16.24 -9.41 7.48
CA GLU A 5 -15.55 -9.97 6.31
C GLU A 5 -14.59 -11.11 6.68
N GLY A 6 -14.48 -11.43 7.98
CA GLY A 6 -13.69 -12.56 8.48
C GLY A 6 -12.18 -12.32 8.46
N VAL A 7 -11.77 -11.05 8.40
CA VAL A 7 -10.37 -10.63 8.40
C VAL A 7 -9.94 -10.16 9.80
N ASN A 8 -8.67 -10.37 10.13
CA ASN A 8 -8.09 -10.08 11.43
C ASN A 8 -7.69 -8.60 11.58
N GLY A 9 -7.44 -7.91 10.47
CA GLY A 9 -7.05 -6.50 10.47
C GLY A 9 -6.94 -5.89 9.07
N PRO A 10 -6.62 -4.59 8.98
CA PRO A 10 -6.44 -3.90 7.70
C PRO A 10 -5.38 -4.55 6.80
N GLU A 11 -4.36 -5.20 7.36
CA GLU A 11 -3.31 -5.91 6.65
C GLU A 11 -3.81 -7.06 5.77
N ASP A 12 -4.99 -7.61 6.06
CA ASP A 12 -5.60 -8.69 5.27
C ASP A 12 -6.30 -8.17 4.00
N ILE A 13 -6.52 -6.86 3.90
CA ILE A 13 -7.27 -6.24 2.78
C ILE A 13 -6.55 -5.03 2.15
N ALA A 14 -5.41 -4.61 2.71
CA ALA A 14 -4.62 -3.48 2.26
C ALA A 14 -3.13 -3.86 2.19
N CYS A 15 -2.39 -3.19 1.32
CA CYS A 15 -0.93 -3.33 1.27
C CYS A 15 -0.31 -2.60 2.48
N VAL A 16 0.05 -3.36 3.52
CA VAL A 16 0.62 -2.82 4.77
C VAL A 16 1.94 -3.51 5.04
N GLY A 17 3.03 -2.74 5.08
CA GLY A 17 4.37 -3.27 5.32
C GLY A 17 5.45 -2.21 5.10
N ASP A 18 6.69 -2.68 5.00
CA ASP A 18 7.83 -1.82 4.67
C ASP A 18 7.94 -1.54 3.16
N GLU A 19 8.92 -0.72 2.78
CA GLU A 19 9.17 -0.33 1.40
C GLU A 19 9.47 -1.50 0.45
N ASN A 20 10.11 -2.57 0.94
CA ASN A 20 10.39 -3.75 0.12
C ASN A 20 9.11 -4.54 -0.16
N HIS A 21 8.26 -4.70 0.86
CA HIS A 21 6.94 -5.30 0.69
C HIS A 21 6.11 -4.48 -0.31
N LEU A 22 5.98 -3.16 -0.09
CA LEU A 22 5.19 -2.30 -0.96
C LEU A 22 5.70 -2.29 -2.41
N ARG A 23 7.03 -2.34 -2.62
CA ARG A 23 7.60 -2.48 -3.97
C ARG A 23 7.17 -3.79 -4.65
N GLY A 24 7.18 -4.89 -3.91
CA GLY A 24 6.72 -6.18 -4.41
C GLY A 24 5.23 -6.18 -4.76
N GLU A 25 4.39 -5.56 -3.93
CA GLU A 25 2.95 -5.41 -4.21
C GLU A 25 2.71 -4.60 -5.49
N ILE A 26 3.42 -3.47 -5.64
CA ILE A 26 3.33 -2.60 -6.82
C ILE A 26 3.78 -3.34 -8.08
N GLN A 27 4.91 -4.06 -8.04
CA GLN A 27 5.36 -4.87 -9.18
C GLN A 27 4.32 -5.91 -9.58
N ARG A 28 3.64 -6.54 -8.61
CA ARG A 28 2.59 -7.51 -8.92
C ARG A 28 1.41 -6.86 -9.64
N TYR A 29 1.03 -5.64 -9.28
CA TYR A 29 -0.01 -4.91 -9.99
C TYR A 29 0.41 -4.57 -11.42
N GLU A 30 1.66 -4.13 -11.61
CA GLU A 30 2.23 -3.90 -12.95
C GLU A 30 2.22 -5.19 -13.79
N ASP A 31 2.68 -6.31 -13.21
CA ASP A 31 2.71 -7.62 -13.86
C ASP A 31 1.29 -8.12 -14.23
N ALA A 32 0.27 -7.70 -13.46
CA ALA A 32 -1.14 -7.95 -13.73
C ALA A 32 -1.73 -7.02 -14.80
N GLY A 33 -0.95 -6.07 -15.32
CA GLY A 33 -1.35 -5.14 -16.39
C GLY A 33 -1.99 -3.83 -15.90
N VAL A 34 -1.83 -3.46 -14.63
CA VAL A 34 -2.27 -2.16 -14.14
C VAL A 34 -1.42 -1.06 -14.78
N THR A 35 -2.08 -0.09 -15.41
CA THR A 35 -1.43 1.09 -16.03
C THR A 35 -1.47 2.33 -15.15
N ASP A 36 -2.48 2.43 -14.29
CA ASP A 36 -2.73 3.59 -13.44
C ASP A 36 -3.04 3.10 -12.03
N LEU A 37 -2.14 3.38 -11.09
CA LEU A 37 -2.30 2.98 -9.69
C LEU A 37 -2.69 4.18 -8.83
N ASN A 38 -3.92 4.18 -8.31
CA ASN A 38 -4.37 5.14 -7.32
C ASN A 38 -4.22 4.56 -5.91
N VAL A 39 -3.46 5.23 -5.04
CA VAL A 39 -3.22 4.78 -3.66
C VAL A 39 -3.87 5.72 -2.67
N ALA A 40 -4.75 5.18 -1.82
CA ALA A 40 -5.27 5.87 -0.65
C ALA A 40 -4.37 5.57 0.56
N ILE A 41 -3.57 6.57 0.98
CA ILE A 41 -2.66 6.41 2.12
C ILE A 41 -3.42 6.65 3.43
N MET A 42 -3.52 5.61 4.26
CA MET A 42 -4.01 5.71 5.64
C MET A 42 -2.84 5.82 6.62
N GLU A 43 -2.96 6.72 7.58
CA GLU A 43 -1.91 6.93 8.59
C GLU A 43 -2.11 5.94 9.75
N SER A 44 -1.18 4.99 9.89
CA SER A 44 -1.17 4.02 11.01
C SER A 44 -0.44 4.55 12.25
N GLU A 45 0.52 5.46 12.04
CA GLU A 45 1.31 6.11 13.08
C GLU A 45 1.72 7.51 12.61
N GLU A 46 2.08 8.39 13.56
CA GLU A 46 2.46 9.77 13.27
C GLU A 46 3.58 9.86 12.23
N GLY A 47 3.32 10.58 11.15
CA GLY A 47 4.27 10.82 10.08
C GLY A 47 4.40 9.68 9.06
N ALA A 48 3.74 8.52 9.27
CA ALA A 48 3.76 7.42 8.30
C ALA A 48 3.24 7.87 6.93
N ARG A 49 2.19 8.69 6.91
CA ARG A 49 1.64 9.20 5.64
C ARG A 49 2.68 9.95 4.81
N ALA A 50 3.47 10.81 5.45
CA ALA A 50 4.48 11.61 4.77
C ALA A 50 5.61 10.73 4.19
N ARG A 51 6.12 9.79 4.99
CA ARG A 51 7.15 8.84 4.55
C ARG A 51 6.65 7.93 3.42
N THR A 52 5.43 7.40 3.52
CA THR A 52 4.83 6.58 2.46
C THR A 52 4.65 7.38 1.17
N LEU A 53 4.23 8.64 1.25
CA LEU A 53 4.10 9.50 0.08
C LEU A 53 5.47 9.79 -0.58
N GLU A 54 6.50 10.06 0.21
CA GLU A 54 7.87 10.24 -0.26
C GLU A 54 8.40 8.97 -0.96
N PHE A 55 8.23 7.81 -0.32
CA PHE A 55 8.57 6.52 -0.90
C PHE A 55 7.87 6.29 -2.25
N LEU A 56 6.55 6.45 -2.32
CA LEU A 56 5.79 6.28 -3.56
C LEU A 56 6.26 7.27 -4.64
N GLY A 57 6.55 8.53 -4.26
CA GLY A 57 7.12 9.53 -5.15
C GLY A 57 8.50 9.15 -5.71
N SER A 58 9.30 8.38 -4.97
CA SER A 58 10.60 7.90 -5.43
C SER A 58 10.52 6.80 -6.51
N LEU A 59 9.36 6.15 -6.66
CA LEU A 59 9.16 5.07 -7.63
C LEU A 59 8.85 5.55 -9.05
N VAL A 60 8.47 6.82 -9.21
CA VAL A 60 7.97 7.40 -10.47
C VAL A 60 9.02 8.20 -11.25
N ALA A 61 10.31 7.99 -10.95
CA ALA A 61 11.45 8.70 -11.53
C ALA A 61 11.79 8.26 -12.97
#